data_AF-A0A6S6W363-F1
#
_entry.id   AF-A0A6S6W363-F1
#
_cell.length_a   1.000
_cell.length_b   1.000
_cell.length_c   1.000
_cell.angle_alpha   90.00
_cell.angle_beta   90.00
_cell.angle_gamma   90.00
#
_symmetry.space_group_name_H-M   'P 1'
#
loop_
_entity.id
_entity.type
_entity.pdbx_description
1 polymer ?
#
loop_
_entity_poly.entity_id
_entity_poly.type
_entity_poly.pdbx_seq_one_letter_code
_entity_poly.pdbx_strand_id
1 'polypeptide(L)' 'MAQTPQQRQANMRFAKAQEKKMGKPDSTAVPVKKREPQKSPISKGWIIVLSFILCGGLLFELLKLFF' A
#
# COMPACT_ATOMS: atom_id res chain seq x y z
N MET A 1 44.55 -4.41 22.44
CA MET A 1 45.27 -4.20 21.16
C MET A 1 44.53 -3.13 20.37
N ALA A 2 45.16 -1.96 20.19
CA ALA A 2 44.62 -0.91 19.34
C ALA A 2 44.91 -1.26 17.87
N GLN A 3 43.96 -0.98 16.99
CA GLN A 3 44.13 -1.23 15.56
C GLN A 3 45.23 -0.33 15.00
N THR A 4 46.18 -0.92 14.28
CA THR A 4 47.28 -0.15 13.68
C THR A 4 46.74 0.81 12.60
N PRO A 5 47.40 1.95 12.33
CA PRO A 5 46.98 2.86 11.26
C PRO A 5 46.82 2.17 9.91
N GLN A 6 47.69 1.20 9.62
CA GLN A 6 47.64 0.39 8.40
C GLN A 6 46.39 -0.50 8.35
N GLN A 7 46.04 -1.18 9.45
CA GLN A 7 44.82 -1.98 9.52
C GLN A 7 43.56 -1.12 9.38
N ARG A 8 43.55 0.10 9.95
CA ARG A 8 42.44 1.04 9.78
C ARG A 8 42.24 1.41 8.30
N GLN A 9 43.34 1.67 7.58
CA GLN A 9 43.28 1.95 6.15
C GLN A 9 42.78 0.76 5.34
N ALA A 10 43.25 -0.45 5.64
CA ALA A 10 42.78 -1.67 4.98
C ALA A 10 41.28 -1.90 5.21
N ASN A 11 40.79 -1.72 6.43
CA ASN A 11 39.36 -1.87 6.75
C ASN A 11 38.50 -0.83 6.03
N MET A 12 38.97 0.42 5.91
CA MET A 12 38.26 1.44 5.14
C MET A 12 38.18 1.11 3.65
N ARG A 13 39.25 0.53 3.07
CA ARG A 13 39.25 0.09 1.66
C ARG A 13 38.29 -1.07 1.44
N PHE A 14 38.30 -2.05 2.33
CA PHE A 14 37.40 -3.19 2.28
C PHE A 14 35.93 -2.75 2.44
N ALA A 15 35.64 -1.87 3.40
CA ALA A 15 34.29 -1.34 3.63
C ALA A 15 33.74 -0.64 2.38
N LYS A 16 34.52 0.23 1.72
CA LYS A 16 34.11 0.90 0.48
C LYS A 16 33.86 -0.08 -0.68
N ALA A 17 34.68 -1.13 -0.78
CA ALA A 17 34.51 -2.16 -1.79
C ALA A 17 33.24 -3.00 -1.56
N GLN A 18 32.89 -3.26 -0.30
CA GLN A 18 31.65 -3.95 0.07
C GLN A 18 30.42 -3.06 -0.13
N GLU A 19 30.48 -1.79 0.26
CA GLU A 19 29.40 -0.82 0.08
C GLU A 19 29.01 -0.68 -1.40
N LYS A 20 30.00 -0.65 -2.32
CA LYS A 20 29.74 -0.62 -3.77
C LYS A 20 29.05 -1.89 -4.30
N LYS A 21 29.23 -3.04 -3.63
CA LYS A 21 28.63 -4.33 -4.01
C LYS A 21 27.25 -4.56 -3.42
N MET A 22 26.93 -3.92 -2.30
CA MET A 22 25.70 -4.15 -1.54
C MET A 22 24.43 -3.50 -2.14
N GLY A 23 24.52 -2.89 -3.33
CA GLY A 23 23.41 -2.14 -3.91
C GLY A 23 23.08 -0.89 -3.09
N LYS A 24 22.05 -0.13 -3.52
CA LYS A 24 21.57 0.98 -2.69
C LYS A 24 20.88 0.35 -1.47
N PRO A 25 21.21 0.74 -0.22
CA PRO A 25 20.31 0.44 0.90
C PRO A 25 18.95 1.02 0.51
N ASP A 26 17.87 0.27 0.72
CA ASP A 26 16.51 0.78 0.55
C ASP A 26 16.44 2.07 1.35
N SER A 27 16.58 3.16 0.61
CA SER A 27 16.69 4.51 1.13
C SER A 27 15.49 4.71 2.01
N THR A 28 15.74 4.91 3.29
CA THR A 28 15.00 5.57 4.39
C THR A 28 13.61 6.12 4.07
N ALA A 29 12.83 5.38 3.33
CA ALA A 29 11.46 5.58 3.00
C ALA A 29 10.89 4.24 3.39
N VAL A 30 10.51 4.17 4.67
CA VAL A 30 9.49 3.23 5.14
C VAL A 30 8.55 3.06 3.97
N PRO A 31 8.48 1.88 3.32
CA PRO A 31 7.54 1.70 2.24
C PRO A 31 6.21 1.99 2.92
N VAL A 32 5.61 3.14 2.59
CA VAL A 32 4.25 3.45 2.99
C VAL A 32 3.48 2.36 2.30
N LYS A 33 3.30 1.26 3.03
CA LYS A 33 2.60 0.06 2.62
C LYS A 33 1.29 0.63 2.11
N LYS A 34 1.16 0.74 0.79
CA LYS A 34 -0.05 1.29 0.18
C LYS A 34 -1.14 0.43 0.77
N ARG A 35 -1.95 1.01 1.66
CA ARG A 35 -3.03 0.28 2.30
C ARG A 35 -3.85 -0.25 1.15
N GLU A 36 -3.82 -1.57 0.97
CA GLU A 36 -4.58 -2.17 -0.13
C GLU A 36 -6.01 -1.67 0.00
N PRO A 37 -6.67 -1.32 -1.12
CA PRO A 37 -8.03 -0.84 -1.07
C PRO A 37 -8.86 -1.89 -0.35
N GLN A 38 -9.38 -1.53 0.83
CA GLN A 38 -10.16 -2.42 1.66
C GLN A 38 -11.40 -2.79 0.85
N LYS A 39 -11.41 -4.02 0.32
CA LYS A 39 -12.54 -4.53 -0.45
C LYS A 39 -13.70 -4.68 0.53
N SER A 40 -14.79 -3.98 0.30
CA SER A 40 -16.01 -4.15 1.08
C SER A 40 -16.45 -5.63 1.01
N PRO A 41 -16.90 -6.23 2.12
CA PRO A 41 -17.32 -7.64 2.16
C PRO A 41 -18.62 -7.90 1.38
N ILE A 42 -19.32 -6.84 0.98
CA ILE A 42 -20.57 -6.91 0.22
C ILE A 42 -20.34 -6.55 -1.24
N SER A 43 -20.92 -7.35 -2.15
CA SER A 43 -20.84 -7.05 -3.58
C SER A 43 -21.67 -5.82 -3.91
N LYS A 44 -21.27 -5.08 -4.96
CA LYS A 44 -22.04 -3.92 -5.46
C LYS A 44 -23.47 -4.31 -5.87
N GLY A 45 -23.66 -5.53 -6.36
CA GLY A 45 -24.98 -6.06 -6.72
C GLY A 45 -25.93 -6.14 -5.52
N TRP A 46 -25.45 -6.63 -4.37
CA TRP A 46 -26.24 -6.68 -3.14
C TRP A 46 -26.63 -5.29 -2.63
N ILE A 47 -25.75 -4.30 -2.75
CA ILE A 47 -26.08 -2.92 -2.40
C ILE A 47 -27.25 -2.39 -3.24
N ILE A 48 -27.23 -2.66 -4.56
CA ILE A 48 -28.30 -2.25 -5.48
C ILE A 48 -29.62 -2.93 -5.10
N VAL A 49 -29.61 -4.23 -4.84
CA VAL A 49 -30.81 -4.98 -4.45
C VAL A 49 -31.38 -4.45 -3.13
N LEU A 50 -30.54 -4.23 -2.11
CA LEU A 50 -30.98 -3.70 -0.82
C LEU A 50 -31.54 -2.28 -0.95
N SER A 51 -30.89 -1.42 -1.75
CA SER A 51 -31.39 -0.09 -2.06
C SER A 51 -32.74 -0.12 -2.76
N PHE A 52 -32.95 -1.08 -3.67
CA PHE A 52 -34.23 -1.26 -4.34
C PHE A 52 -35.30 -1.81 -3.40
N ILE A 53 -34.98 -2.68 -2.45
CA ILE A 53 -35.96 -3.12 -1.44
C ILE A 53 -36.40 -1.95 -0.56
N LEU A 54 -35.46 -1.07 -0.18
CA LEU A 54 -35.75 0.10 0.66
C LEU A 54 -36.55 1.18 -0.09
N CYS A 55 -36.17 1.48 -1.35
CA CYS A 55 -36.71 2.62 -2.11
C CYS A 55 -37.61 2.21 -3.30
N GLY A 56 -37.79 0.91 -3.55
CA GLY A 56 -38.45 0.40 -4.75
C GLY A 56 -39.92 0.80 -4.81
N GLY A 57 -40.62 0.77 -3.67
CA GLY A 57 -42.01 1.25 -3.58
C GLY A 57 -42.15 2.71 -4.00
N LEU A 58 -41.25 3.58 -3.51
CA LEU A 58 -41.21 5.00 -3.89
C LEU A 58 -40.93 5.19 -5.39
N LEU A 59 -40.02 4.38 -5.96
CA LEU A 59 -39.75 4.41 -7.41
C LEU A 59 -41.00 4.06 -8.21
N PHE A 60 -41.77 3.05 -7.79
CA PHE A 60 -43.03 2.70 -8.47
C PHE A 60 -44.12 3.75 -8.30
N GLU A 61 -44.22 4.40 -7.13
CA GLU A 61 -45.16 5.51 -6.93
C GLU A 61 -44.85 6.70 -7.82
N LEU A 62 -43.58 7.07 -7.95
CA LEU A 62 -43.13 8.12 -8.87
C LEU A 62 -43.43 7.74 -10.32
N LEU A 63 -43.11 6.51 -10.74
CA LEU A 63 -43.44 6.03 -12.07
C LEU A 63 -44.95 6.11 -12.35
N LYS A 64 -45.80 5.73 -11.39
CA LYS A 64 -47.27 5.83 -11.47
C LYS A 64 -47.81 7.27 -11.46
N LEU A 65 -46.98 8.26 -11.15
CA LEU A 65 -47.35 9.67 -11.22
C LEU A 65 -47.08 10.26 -12.61
N PHE A 66 -46.11 9.70 -13.34
CA PHE A 66 -45.72 10.16 -14.68
C PHE A 66 -46.27 9.28 -15.82
N PHE A 67 -46.60 8.01 -15.55
CA PHE A 67 -47.22 7.05 -16.47
C PHE A 67 -48.59 6.62 -15.96
#